data_AF-A0A7X5WKS3-F1
#
_entry.id   AF-A0A7X5WKS3-F1
#
_cell.length_a   1.000
_cell.length_b   1.000
_cell.length_c   1.000
_cell.angle_alpha   90.00
_cell.angle_beta   90.00
_cell.angle_gamma   90.00
#
_symmetry.space_group_name_H-M   'P 1'
#
loop_
_entity.id
_entity.type
_entity.pdbx_description
1 polymer ?
#
loop_
_entity_poly.entity_id
_entity_poly.type
_entity_poly.pdbx_seq_one_letter_code
_entity_poly.pdbx_strand_id
1 'polypeptide(L)'
;MAHTTPPLTPMSLSTLMGRVVHEWETRKKIFDLPNARIWRPDPDVDLSFEFLGRRCATPVGPAAGPHSQMAQNIVLAWLGGGRLFELKTVQVLDDLEIGRPCIDMETIGFNIEWSQELEVAQSLEEYVKAWMAIDVLRRWAPLREFVGDDPGSHVFDMSVGYDLEGIRTEKVASFIRGMHDAAAVIDSLRPQLTGPFAEFADLDFEPVISKTLTLSTFHGCPPEEIESITKHLIDEHDLDVIVKLNPTLLGFENVAALLHDELGYHDIPLHREAFDADLQFDRGVELIGELRDFAAERGRHFGIKLTNTLVVENHRGFMPEDTMYLSGPPLHVISTRLLGRLADALPGQLAIPGHDGDILVSFSAGVTKANLADTVATGLNPATICSDLLKPGGYGRLAPMLRGLADELRAAGCADLASYRARRLAEADAAGHGSTIAHYVERLRGEDGDPYRLDANQKLPRHVDHELEMFGCVACNFCITVCPNDAFFSIKSLEGMPDRQQYLLFTELCNECGNCLVFCPEEGDPAMIKPRLFTDPDVFGGREGQGFLLTDGVITDARADDGTVALVQQLLDSEQGLPLGEVRR
;
A
#
# COMPACT_ATOMS: atom_id res chain seq x y z
N MET A 1 21.87 -15.25 -1.88
CA MET A 1 21.95 -15.97 -0.59
C MET A 1 21.00 -15.28 0.36
N ALA A 2 20.21 -16.02 1.13
CA ALA A 2 19.38 -15.44 2.18
C ALA A 2 20.27 -14.68 3.17
N HIS A 3 19.88 -13.46 3.53
CA HIS A 3 20.56 -12.64 4.51
C HIS A 3 19.53 -11.82 5.27
N THR A 4 19.90 -11.43 6.49
CA THR A 4 19.14 -10.50 7.31
C THR A 4 19.59 -9.09 6.96
N THR A 5 18.65 -8.25 6.56
CA THR A 5 18.89 -6.83 6.25
C THR A 5 18.50 -6.00 7.47
N PRO A 6 19.33 -5.02 7.90
CA PRO A 6 18.93 -4.07 8.95
C PRO A 6 17.58 -3.41 8.64
N PRO A 7 16.77 -3.09 9.67
CA PRO A 7 15.42 -2.58 9.49
C PRO A 7 15.41 -1.24 8.75
N LEU A 8 14.22 -0.86 8.28
CA LEU A 8 13.99 0.46 7.72
C LEU A 8 14.26 1.52 8.79
N THR A 9 14.95 2.59 8.41
CA THR A 9 15.23 3.73 9.30
C THR A 9 14.52 4.96 8.72
N PRO A 10 13.43 5.42 9.34
CA PRO A 10 12.68 6.54 8.80
C PRO A 10 13.45 7.85 8.82
N MET A 11 13.19 8.71 7.82
CA MET A 11 13.79 10.04 7.76
C MET A 11 13.08 11.03 8.70
N SER A 12 13.80 12.08 9.11
CA SER A 12 13.18 13.20 9.84
C SER A 12 12.16 13.94 8.97
N LEU A 13 11.18 14.60 9.58
CA LEU A 13 10.22 15.45 8.85
C LEU A 13 10.94 16.57 8.10
N SER A 14 11.97 17.16 8.70
CA SER A 14 12.77 18.22 8.05
C SER A 14 13.44 17.73 6.77
N THR A 15 14.02 16.52 6.80
CA THR A 15 14.63 15.89 5.62
C THR A 15 13.60 15.61 4.53
N LEU A 16 12.45 15.03 4.89
CA LEU A 16 11.38 14.74 3.93
C LEU A 16 10.84 16.01 3.27
N MET A 17 10.55 17.04 4.04
CA MET A 17 10.05 18.31 3.52
C MET A 17 11.12 19.05 2.71
N GLY A 18 12.40 19.00 3.13
CA GLY A 18 13.52 19.52 2.35
C GLY A 18 13.64 18.86 0.97
N ARG A 19 13.48 17.52 0.91
CA ARG A 19 13.42 16.77 -0.36
C ARG A 19 12.26 17.24 -1.24
N VAL A 20 11.06 17.44 -0.68
CA VAL A 20 9.90 17.93 -1.44
C VAL A 20 10.21 19.23 -2.17
N VAL A 21 10.76 20.24 -1.46
CA VAL A 21 11.10 21.54 -2.07
C VAL A 21 12.16 21.37 -3.14
N HIS A 22 13.25 20.69 -2.81
CA HIS A 22 14.38 20.54 -3.71
C HIS A 22 14.01 19.82 -5.00
N GLU A 23 13.31 18.70 -4.90
CA GLU A 23 12.86 17.93 -6.07
C GLU A 23 11.84 18.73 -6.90
N TRP A 24 11.00 19.53 -6.26
CA TRP A 24 10.02 20.37 -6.96
C TRP A 24 10.66 21.52 -7.73
N GLU A 25 11.65 22.18 -7.14
CA GLU A 25 12.37 23.31 -7.76
C GLU A 25 13.24 22.85 -8.92
N THR A 26 13.95 21.74 -8.74
CA THR A 26 14.96 21.26 -9.71
C THR A 26 14.37 20.42 -10.83
N ARG A 27 13.28 19.67 -10.56
CA ARG A 27 12.77 18.63 -11.47
C ARG A 27 11.24 18.59 -11.62
N LYS A 28 10.48 19.38 -10.85
CA LYS A 28 9.00 19.32 -10.80
C LYS A 28 8.47 17.92 -10.48
N LYS A 29 9.11 17.29 -9.49
CA LYS A 29 8.74 16.00 -8.92
C LYS A 29 8.65 16.11 -7.39
N ILE A 30 7.99 15.15 -6.76
CA ILE A 30 8.04 14.95 -5.31
C ILE A 30 8.24 13.46 -5.06
N PHE A 31 9.31 13.10 -4.36
CA PHE A 31 9.70 11.70 -4.13
C PHE A 31 9.75 10.94 -5.46
N ASP A 32 10.42 11.57 -6.43
CA ASP A 32 10.52 11.17 -7.84
C ASP A 32 9.19 10.96 -8.62
N LEU A 33 8.01 11.18 -8.00
CA LEU A 33 6.71 11.18 -8.69
C LEU A 33 6.60 12.40 -9.60
N PRO A 34 6.46 12.23 -10.92
CA PRO A 34 6.30 13.36 -11.84
C PRO A 34 4.99 14.10 -11.60
N ASN A 35 4.99 15.42 -11.72
CA ASN A 35 3.78 16.24 -11.59
C ASN A 35 2.60 15.79 -12.48
N ALA A 36 2.87 15.22 -13.66
CA ALA A 36 1.86 14.66 -14.57
C ALA A 36 1.11 13.44 -13.99
N ARG A 37 1.68 12.81 -12.96
CA ARG A 37 1.10 11.69 -12.20
C ARG A 37 0.38 12.12 -10.93
N ILE A 38 0.41 13.42 -10.59
CA ILE A 38 -0.42 13.96 -9.52
C ILE A 38 -1.88 13.93 -9.97
N TRP A 39 -2.75 13.42 -9.11
CA TRP A 39 -4.18 13.40 -9.35
C TRP A 39 -4.83 14.67 -8.82
N ARG A 40 -5.81 15.14 -9.59
CA ARG A 40 -6.66 16.29 -9.29
C ARG A 40 -8.11 15.82 -9.32
N PRO A 41 -8.94 16.19 -8.33
CA PRO A 41 -10.37 15.93 -8.39
C PRO A 41 -11.01 16.49 -9.66
N ASP A 42 -11.95 15.71 -10.20
CA ASP A 42 -12.80 16.16 -11.30
C ASP A 42 -13.90 17.07 -10.75
N PRO A 43 -14.13 18.27 -11.33
CA PRO A 43 -15.16 19.17 -10.83
C PRO A 43 -16.59 18.69 -11.13
N ASP A 44 -16.77 17.81 -12.11
CA ASP A 44 -18.08 17.37 -12.61
C ASP A 44 -18.44 15.94 -12.14
N VAL A 45 -17.52 15.23 -11.49
CA VAL A 45 -17.71 13.85 -11.01
C VAL A 45 -17.24 13.69 -9.57
N ASP A 46 -18.16 13.36 -8.67
CA ASP A 46 -17.88 13.07 -7.27
C ASP A 46 -17.54 11.58 -7.07
N LEU A 47 -16.25 11.30 -6.87
CA LEU A 47 -15.76 9.95 -6.54
C LEU A 47 -15.77 9.66 -5.03
N SER A 48 -16.33 10.53 -4.21
CA SER A 48 -16.33 10.34 -2.78
C SER A 48 -17.27 9.22 -2.34
N PHE A 49 -16.97 8.68 -1.16
CA PHE A 49 -17.81 7.71 -0.47
C PHE A 49 -17.71 7.91 1.04
N GLU A 50 -18.58 7.24 1.79
CA GLU A 50 -18.54 7.21 3.24
C GLU A 50 -17.86 5.92 3.73
N PHE A 51 -16.85 6.07 4.57
CA PHE A 51 -16.11 4.99 5.22
C PHE A 51 -16.37 5.06 6.73
N LEU A 52 -17.23 4.16 7.24
CA LEU A 52 -17.59 4.08 8.66
C LEU A 52 -17.97 5.47 9.25
N GLY A 53 -18.83 6.23 8.57
CA GLY A 53 -19.23 7.58 9.00
C GLY A 53 -18.26 8.72 8.64
N ARG A 54 -17.19 8.46 7.89
CA ARG A 54 -16.19 9.47 7.45
C ARG A 54 -16.17 9.61 5.94
N ARG A 55 -16.23 10.84 5.43
CA ARG A 55 -16.14 11.10 3.99
C ARG A 55 -14.71 10.89 3.49
N CYS A 56 -14.54 10.07 2.46
CA CYS A 56 -13.28 9.92 1.71
C CYS A 56 -13.49 10.42 0.29
N ALA A 57 -12.60 11.25 -0.25
CA ALA A 57 -12.81 11.88 -1.55
C ALA A 57 -12.56 10.96 -2.77
N THR A 58 -11.93 9.80 -2.59
CA THR A 58 -11.77 8.77 -3.62
C THR A 58 -11.90 7.37 -3.02
N PRO A 59 -12.34 6.35 -3.79
CA PRO A 59 -12.61 5.02 -3.26
C PRO A 59 -11.36 4.12 -3.23
N VAL A 60 -10.17 4.69 -3.40
CA VAL A 60 -8.91 3.94 -3.54
C VAL A 60 -7.81 4.51 -2.65
N GLY A 61 -6.81 3.67 -2.42
CA GLY A 61 -5.53 4.02 -1.84
C GLY A 61 -4.74 2.76 -1.51
N PRO A 62 -3.62 2.87 -0.80
CA PRO A 62 -2.78 1.72 -0.49
C PRO A 62 -3.50 0.79 0.50
N ALA A 63 -3.43 -0.51 0.24
CA ALA A 63 -3.79 -1.52 1.22
C ALA A 63 -2.68 -1.63 2.28
N ALA A 64 -3.02 -2.15 3.47
CA ALA A 64 -2.03 -2.44 4.52
C ALA A 64 -0.90 -3.33 3.96
N GLY A 65 0.28 -2.76 3.80
CA GLY A 65 1.39 -3.35 3.07
C GLY A 65 2.58 -2.38 2.95
N PRO A 66 3.56 -2.66 2.06
CA PRO A 66 4.80 -1.90 2.01
C PRO A 66 4.59 -0.43 1.57
N HIS A 67 3.48 -0.10 0.90
CA HIS A 67 3.18 1.26 0.46
C HIS A 67 2.57 2.18 1.54
N SER A 68 2.28 1.66 2.73
CA SER A 68 1.57 2.42 3.80
C SER A 68 2.28 2.38 5.16
N GLN A 69 3.60 2.22 5.16
CA GLN A 69 4.42 2.18 6.39
C GLN A 69 5.19 3.47 6.70
N MET A 70 5.75 4.14 5.70
CA MET A 70 6.55 5.37 5.89
C MET A 70 5.84 6.62 5.38
N ALA A 71 6.24 7.79 5.88
CA ALA A 71 5.56 9.04 5.60
C ALA A 71 5.59 9.43 4.11
N GLN A 72 6.74 9.30 3.44
CA GLN A 72 6.88 9.57 2.01
C GLN A 72 6.02 8.64 1.15
N ASN A 73 5.85 7.38 1.55
CA ASN A 73 5.02 6.39 0.87
C ASN A 73 3.55 6.83 0.88
N ILE A 74 3.07 7.28 2.02
CA ILE A 74 1.69 7.77 2.22
C ILE A 74 1.48 9.08 1.45
N VAL A 75 2.43 10.01 1.49
CA VAL A 75 2.39 11.25 0.71
C VAL A 75 2.36 10.97 -0.79
N LEU A 76 3.17 10.02 -1.28
CA LEU A 76 3.17 9.57 -2.68
C LEU A 76 1.81 9.01 -3.10
N ALA A 77 1.21 8.15 -2.27
CA ALA A 77 -0.13 7.63 -2.52
C ALA A 77 -1.19 8.73 -2.52
N TRP A 78 -1.08 9.72 -1.63
CA TRP A 78 -1.97 10.88 -1.60
C TRP A 78 -1.86 11.73 -2.87
N LEU A 79 -0.63 12.04 -3.31
CA LEU A 79 -0.36 12.75 -4.56
C LEU A 79 -0.91 11.98 -5.77
N GLY A 80 -0.81 10.65 -5.76
CA GLY A 80 -1.40 9.77 -6.77
C GLY A 80 -2.94 9.75 -6.79
N GLY A 81 -3.59 10.29 -5.77
CA GLY A 81 -5.05 10.42 -5.66
C GLY A 81 -5.70 9.49 -4.63
N GLY A 82 -4.91 8.70 -3.89
CA GLY A 82 -5.41 7.92 -2.76
C GLY A 82 -5.99 8.82 -1.67
N ARG A 83 -7.16 8.46 -1.13
CA ARG A 83 -7.80 9.19 -0.03
C ARG A 83 -8.20 8.30 1.13
N LEU A 84 -8.04 7.00 0.99
CA LEU A 84 -8.09 6.09 2.12
C LEU A 84 -6.77 5.34 2.21
N PHE A 85 -6.17 5.35 3.40
CA PHE A 85 -4.88 4.73 3.66
C PHE A 85 -5.08 3.66 4.72
N GLU A 86 -5.04 2.40 4.31
CA GLU A 86 -4.93 1.31 5.26
C GLU A 86 -3.47 1.19 5.66
N LEU A 87 -3.18 1.60 6.88
CA LEU A 87 -1.82 1.67 7.39
C LEU A 87 -1.26 0.27 7.62
N LYS A 88 0.05 0.12 7.44
CA LYS A 88 0.74 -1.15 7.73
C LYS A 88 0.41 -1.59 9.17
N THR A 89 0.12 -2.87 9.33
CA THR A 89 -0.30 -3.43 10.62
C THR A 89 0.81 -3.31 11.66
N VAL A 90 0.47 -2.86 12.87
CA VAL A 90 1.37 -2.93 14.03
C VAL A 90 1.02 -4.09 14.94
N GLN A 91 2.01 -4.65 15.61
CA GLN A 91 1.88 -5.77 16.54
C GLN A 91 2.91 -5.65 17.68
N VAL A 92 2.74 -6.49 18.70
CA VAL A 92 3.64 -6.47 19.87
C VAL A 92 5.08 -6.89 19.52
N LEU A 93 5.22 -7.82 18.56
CA LEU A 93 6.49 -8.30 18.01
C LEU A 93 6.91 -7.45 16.80
N ASP A 94 7.74 -6.44 17.02
CA ASP A 94 8.20 -5.49 15.98
C ASP A 94 9.71 -5.55 15.71
N ASP A 95 10.42 -6.47 16.36
CA ASP A 95 11.82 -6.84 16.05
C ASP A 95 11.79 -8.20 15.33
N LEU A 96 11.59 -8.15 14.00
CA LEU A 96 11.42 -9.34 13.16
C LEU A 96 12.63 -9.55 12.25
N GLU A 97 13.15 -10.78 12.23
CA GLU A 97 14.08 -11.21 11.19
C GLU A 97 13.30 -11.69 9.97
N ILE A 98 13.33 -10.91 8.88
CA ILE A 98 12.61 -11.22 7.64
C ILE A 98 13.61 -11.70 6.59
N GLY A 99 13.36 -12.89 6.02
CA GLY A 99 14.16 -13.42 4.92
C GLY A 99 14.04 -12.55 3.66
N ARG A 100 15.17 -12.22 3.02
CA ARG A 100 15.21 -11.45 1.77
C ARG A 100 15.84 -12.24 0.61
N PRO A 101 15.38 -12.06 -0.64
CA PRO A 101 14.22 -11.28 -1.09
C PRO A 101 12.88 -11.75 -0.49
N CYS A 102 11.92 -10.85 -0.32
CA CYS A 102 10.63 -11.15 0.31
C CYS A 102 9.40 -10.84 -0.55
N ILE A 103 9.58 -10.23 -1.73
CA ILE A 103 8.52 -9.89 -2.68
C ILE A 103 8.92 -10.40 -4.06
N ASP A 104 8.01 -11.14 -4.68
CA ASP A 104 8.11 -11.60 -6.07
C ASP A 104 6.88 -11.15 -6.85
N MET A 105 7.10 -10.22 -7.78
CA MET A 105 6.05 -9.65 -8.63
C MET A 105 6.29 -9.93 -10.11
N GLU A 106 7.05 -10.97 -10.44
CA GLU A 106 7.47 -11.26 -11.81
C GLU A 106 6.27 -11.50 -12.73
N THR A 107 5.22 -12.12 -12.21
CA THR A 107 3.98 -12.43 -12.94
C THR A 107 2.75 -11.96 -12.14
N ILE A 108 2.16 -12.88 -11.36
CA ILE A 108 1.28 -12.57 -10.24
C ILE A 108 2.12 -12.25 -9.01
N GLY A 109 1.50 -11.87 -7.90
CA GLY A 109 2.24 -11.45 -6.71
C GLY A 109 2.42 -12.58 -5.71
N PHE A 110 3.62 -12.73 -5.18
CA PHE A 110 3.93 -13.54 -4.02
C PHE A 110 4.77 -12.73 -3.03
N ASN A 111 4.63 -13.03 -1.74
CA ASN A 111 5.51 -12.48 -0.71
C ASN A 111 5.67 -13.48 0.43
N ILE A 112 6.68 -13.25 1.27
CA ILE A 112 6.89 -13.96 2.55
C ILE A 112 6.98 -12.95 3.70
N GLU A 113 6.51 -11.72 3.47
CA GLU A 113 6.70 -10.61 4.40
C GLU A 113 5.68 -10.68 5.53
N TRP A 114 6.13 -10.36 6.75
CA TRP A 114 5.27 -10.24 7.91
C TRP A 114 4.72 -8.82 8.07
N SER A 115 3.85 -8.66 9.07
CA SER A 115 2.98 -7.51 9.21
C SER A 115 3.68 -6.20 9.55
N GLN A 116 4.95 -6.16 9.97
CA GLN A 116 5.61 -4.94 10.47
C GLN A 116 7.13 -4.93 10.22
N GLU A 117 7.70 -3.78 9.82
CA GLU A 117 9.16 -3.58 9.64
C GLU A 117 9.71 -2.39 10.45
N LEU A 118 8.84 -1.58 11.03
CA LEU A 118 9.16 -0.43 11.89
C LEU A 118 8.74 -0.74 13.31
N GLU A 119 9.43 -0.22 14.30
CA GLU A 119 8.97 -0.28 15.69
C GLU A 119 7.60 0.40 15.83
N VAL A 120 6.78 -0.04 16.79
CA VAL A 120 5.42 0.52 16.99
C VAL A 120 5.44 2.05 17.18
N ALA A 121 6.44 2.57 17.90
CA ALA A 121 6.60 4.01 18.11
C ALA A 121 7.01 4.75 16.83
N GLN A 122 7.86 4.13 16.01
CA GLN A 122 8.26 4.67 14.70
C GLN A 122 7.07 4.70 13.74
N SER A 123 6.22 3.67 13.73
CA SER A 123 4.99 3.66 12.92
C SER A 123 4.08 4.83 13.28
N LEU A 124 3.84 5.09 14.58
CA LEU A 124 3.06 6.25 15.01
C LEU A 124 3.67 7.55 14.49
N GLU A 125 4.98 7.76 14.68
CA GLU A 125 5.66 8.97 14.23
C GLU A 125 5.55 9.16 12.71
N GLU A 126 5.74 8.10 11.91
CA GLU A 126 5.61 8.15 10.45
C GLU A 126 4.18 8.50 9.99
N TYR A 127 3.17 7.98 10.67
CA TYR A 127 1.77 8.32 10.36
C TYR A 127 1.46 9.78 10.71
N VAL A 128 1.99 10.29 11.82
CA VAL A 128 1.85 11.71 12.20
C VAL A 128 2.60 12.61 11.21
N LYS A 129 3.81 12.24 10.80
CA LYS A 129 4.58 12.96 9.76
C LYS A 129 3.81 13.02 8.45
N ALA A 130 3.24 11.90 7.99
CA ALA A 130 2.44 11.86 6.77
C ALA A 130 1.21 12.79 6.87
N TRP A 131 0.51 12.74 8.01
CA TRP A 131 -0.66 13.56 8.30
C TRP A 131 -0.32 15.05 8.22
N MET A 132 0.72 15.48 8.93
CA MET A 132 1.21 16.86 8.91
C MET A 132 1.69 17.28 7.51
N ALA A 133 2.48 16.43 6.83
CA ALA A 133 3.00 16.72 5.51
C ALA A 133 1.87 16.90 4.49
N ILE A 134 0.85 16.04 4.48
CA ILE A 134 -0.32 16.19 3.60
C ILE A 134 -1.02 17.52 3.88
N ASP A 135 -1.25 17.88 5.14
CA ASP A 135 -1.91 19.13 5.49
C ASP A 135 -1.12 20.38 5.04
N VAL A 136 0.20 20.34 5.14
CA VAL A 136 1.08 21.36 4.59
C VAL A 136 0.98 21.40 3.07
N LEU A 137 1.09 20.26 2.38
CA LEU A 137 1.10 20.18 0.91
C LEU A 137 -0.22 20.59 0.27
N ARG A 138 -1.35 20.40 0.97
CA ARG A 138 -2.66 20.94 0.57
C ARG A 138 -2.67 22.47 0.48
N ARG A 139 -1.83 23.13 1.27
CA ARG A 139 -1.76 24.60 1.40
C ARG A 139 -0.55 25.20 0.68
N TRP A 140 0.43 24.38 0.33
CA TRP A 140 1.65 24.81 -0.34
C TRP A 140 1.36 25.29 -1.77
N ALA A 141 1.52 26.59 -2.00
CA ALA A 141 1.13 27.27 -3.24
C ALA A 141 1.63 26.60 -4.54
N PRO A 142 2.87 26.09 -4.63
CA PRO A 142 3.38 25.44 -5.84
C PRO A 142 2.61 24.18 -6.26
N LEU A 143 1.94 23.48 -5.34
CA LEU A 143 1.15 22.29 -5.66
C LEU A 143 -0.30 22.58 -6.03
N ARG A 144 -0.81 23.76 -5.69
CA ARG A 144 -2.25 24.10 -5.77
C ARG A 144 -2.86 23.84 -7.16
N GLU A 145 -2.15 24.15 -8.23
CA GLU A 145 -2.67 23.92 -9.60
C GLU A 145 -2.78 22.43 -9.97
N PHE A 146 -1.96 21.57 -9.34
CA PHE A 146 -1.85 20.14 -9.60
C PHE A 146 -2.81 19.31 -8.75
N VAL A 147 -2.98 19.65 -7.47
CA VAL A 147 -3.89 18.92 -6.56
C VAL A 147 -5.30 19.52 -6.53
N GLY A 148 -5.49 20.74 -7.02
CA GLY A 148 -6.75 21.48 -6.98
C GLY A 148 -6.92 22.31 -5.71
N ASP A 149 -7.91 23.20 -5.70
CA ASP A 149 -8.21 24.08 -4.56
C ASP A 149 -8.70 23.30 -3.33
N ASP A 150 -9.45 22.23 -3.56
CA ASP A 150 -9.84 21.27 -2.54
C ASP A 150 -9.56 19.85 -3.04
N PRO A 151 -8.44 19.22 -2.63
CA PRO A 151 -8.14 17.84 -2.98
C PRO A 151 -9.05 16.82 -2.28
N GLY A 152 -9.97 17.27 -1.43
CA GLY A 152 -10.93 16.47 -0.69
C GLY A 152 -10.39 15.85 0.60
N SER A 153 -11.31 15.32 1.42
CA SER A 153 -10.97 14.64 2.67
C SER A 153 -10.29 13.29 2.44
N HIS A 154 -9.43 12.92 3.38
CA HIS A 154 -8.77 11.62 3.43
C HIS A 154 -8.93 10.99 4.82
N VAL A 155 -8.81 9.66 4.88
CA VAL A 155 -8.92 8.88 6.11
C VAL A 155 -7.72 7.95 6.24
N PHE A 156 -7.14 7.94 7.44
CA PHE A 156 -6.18 6.93 7.85
C PHE A 156 -6.94 5.86 8.62
N ASP A 157 -6.87 4.63 8.14
CA ASP A 157 -7.41 3.45 8.80
C ASP A 157 -6.24 2.69 9.44
N MET A 158 -6.17 2.70 10.77
CA MET A 158 -5.07 2.03 11.45
C MET A 158 -5.24 0.50 11.35
N SER A 159 -4.16 -0.25 11.50
CA SER A 159 -4.25 -1.70 11.54
C SER A 159 -3.42 -2.24 12.69
N VAL A 160 -4.02 -3.14 13.46
CA VAL A 160 -3.32 -3.93 14.48
C VAL A 160 -3.55 -5.41 14.22
N GLY A 161 -2.62 -6.23 14.67
CA GLY A 161 -2.71 -7.69 14.58
C GLY A 161 -2.08 -8.35 15.80
N TYR A 162 -1.86 -9.67 15.70
CA TYR A 162 -1.47 -10.58 16.77
C TYR A 162 -2.68 -11.08 17.61
N ASP A 163 -2.44 -11.51 18.84
CA ASP A 163 -3.45 -11.94 19.81
C ASP A 163 -3.93 -10.79 20.74
N LEU A 164 -5.01 -11.03 21.48
CA LEU A 164 -5.60 -10.09 22.41
C LEU A 164 -4.65 -9.70 23.54
N GLU A 165 -3.80 -10.63 23.99
CA GLU A 165 -2.79 -10.35 25.02
C GLU A 165 -1.80 -9.30 24.52
N GLY A 166 -1.29 -9.47 23.30
CA GLY A 166 -0.40 -8.54 22.60
C GLY A 166 -1.05 -7.18 22.38
N ILE A 167 -2.31 -7.16 21.91
CA ILE A 167 -3.06 -5.91 21.67
C ILE A 167 -3.30 -5.14 22.97
N ARG A 168 -3.51 -5.83 24.09
CA ARG A 168 -3.67 -5.22 25.42
C ARG A 168 -2.40 -4.66 26.03
N THR A 169 -1.23 -4.98 25.47
CA THR A 169 0.03 -4.45 25.99
C THR A 169 0.06 -2.93 25.87
N GLU A 170 0.75 -2.27 26.80
CA GLU A 170 0.90 -0.81 26.78
C GLU A 170 1.56 -0.31 25.48
N LYS A 171 2.38 -1.14 24.84
CA LYS A 171 3.01 -0.83 23.56
C LYS A 171 1.99 -0.63 22.45
N VAL A 172 1.08 -1.59 22.23
CA VAL A 172 0.03 -1.48 21.20
C VAL A 172 -1.07 -0.51 21.64
N ALA A 173 -1.47 -0.54 22.91
CA ALA A 173 -2.50 0.36 23.42
C ALA A 173 -2.08 1.84 23.35
N SER A 174 -0.81 2.16 23.58
CA SER A 174 -0.29 3.53 23.43
C SER A 174 -0.25 4.00 21.97
N PHE A 175 0.01 3.11 21.01
CA PHE A 175 -0.15 3.40 19.59
C PHE A 175 -1.60 3.77 19.24
N ILE A 176 -2.58 2.95 19.67
CA ILE A 176 -4.00 3.23 19.40
C ILE A 176 -4.40 4.58 20.01
N ARG A 177 -3.99 4.87 21.26
CA ARG A 177 -4.24 6.17 21.89
C ARG A 177 -3.56 7.32 21.14
N GLY A 178 -2.34 7.13 20.66
CA GLY A 178 -1.61 8.13 19.87
C GLY A 178 -2.24 8.40 18.50
N MET A 179 -2.86 7.39 17.87
CA MET A 179 -3.62 7.59 16.65
C MET A 179 -4.96 8.30 16.89
N HIS A 180 -5.58 8.08 18.05
CA HIS A 180 -6.78 8.79 18.47
C HIS A 180 -6.50 10.24 18.91
N ASP A 181 -5.34 10.51 19.50
CA ASP A 181 -4.86 11.85 19.88
C ASP A 181 -3.34 11.96 19.72
N ALA A 182 -2.94 12.55 18.60
CA ALA A 182 -1.56 12.74 18.20
C ALA A 182 -0.96 14.08 18.65
N ALA A 183 -1.65 14.88 19.47
CA ALA A 183 -1.24 16.26 19.79
C ALA A 183 0.22 16.36 20.27
N ALA A 184 0.63 15.45 21.16
CA ALA A 184 2.00 15.43 21.69
C ALA A 184 3.06 15.14 20.60
N VAL A 185 2.76 14.23 19.68
CA VAL A 185 3.69 13.88 18.57
C VAL A 185 3.74 15.02 17.57
N ILE A 186 2.58 15.60 17.22
CA ILE A 186 2.48 16.79 16.35
C ILE A 186 3.35 17.92 16.93
N ASP A 187 3.17 18.26 18.21
CA ASP A 187 3.92 19.34 18.85
C ASP A 187 5.43 19.08 18.87
N SER A 188 5.86 17.83 19.01
CA SER A 188 7.28 17.46 18.92
C SER A 188 7.87 17.60 17.52
N LEU A 189 7.04 17.46 16.47
CA LEU A 189 7.45 17.52 15.07
C LEU A 189 7.37 18.94 14.48
N ARG A 190 6.54 19.84 15.04
CA ARG A 190 6.42 21.25 14.58
C ARG A 190 7.76 21.95 14.33
N PRO A 191 8.78 21.85 15.21
CA PRO A 191 10.06 22.53 14.99
C PRO A 191 10.82 22.03 13.75
N GLN A 192 10.47 20.85 13.21
CA GLN A 192 11.08 20.30 11.99
C GLN A 192 10.47 20.87 10.71
N LEU A 193 9.35 21.60 10.78
CA LEU A 193 8.83 22.37 9.66
C LEU A 193 9.66 23.64 9.49
N THR A 194 10.72 23.55 8.69
CA THR A 194 11.72 24.60 8.49
C THR A 194 11.68 25.18 7.07
N GLY A 195 12.47 26.25 6.82
CA GLY A 195 12.63 26.84 5.49
C GLY A 195 11.30 27.33 4.91
N PRO A 196 10.96 26.99 3.65
CA PRO A 196 9.67 27.37 3.05
C PRO A 196 8.43 26.84 3.78
N PHE A 197 8.57 25.87 4.68
CA PHE A 197 7.44 25.33 5.44
C PHE A 197 7.33 25.87 6.86
N ALA A 198 8.24 26.76 7.28
CA ALA A 198 8.19 27.38 8.61
C ALA A 198 6.90 28.18 8.83
N GLU A 199 6.29 28.73 7.78
CA GLU A 199 4.99 29.41 7.86
C GLU A 199 3.84 28.48 8.27
N PHE A 200 4.02 27.17 8.11
CA PHE A 200 3.03 26.16 8.47
C PHE A 200 3.28 25.50 9.84
N ALA A 201 4.35 25.86 10.55
CA ALA A 201 4.69 25.28 11.85
C ALA A 201 3.59 25.48 12.90
N ASP A 202 2.84 26.58 12.80
CA ASP A 202 1.73 26.93 13.70
C ASP A 202 0.35 26.56 13.13
N LEU A 203 0.27 25.71 12.08
CA LEU A 203 -1.02 25.21 11.61
C LEU A 203 -1.77 24.46 12.72
N ASP A 204 -3.08 24.63 12.74
CA ASP A 204 -3.99 23.86 13.58
C ASP A 204 -4.20 22.47 12.95
N PHE A 205 -3.24 21.58 13.18
CA PHE A 205 -3.31 20.19 12.73
C PHE A 205 -4.35 19.44 13.56
N GLU A 206 -5.24 18.70 12.89
CA GLU A 206 -6.21 17.82 13.55
C GLU A 206 -5.46 16.73 14.33
N PRO A 207 -5.58 16.65 15.67
CA PRO A 207 -4.88 15.65 16.46
C PRO A 207 -5.50 14.26 16.35
N VAL A 208 -6.76 14.14 15.94
CA VAL A 208 -7.40 12.84 15.74
C VAL A 208 -7.06 12.30 14.35
N ILE A 209 -6.00 11.49 14.27
CA ILE A 209 -5.57 10.89 12.99
C ILE A 209 -6.51 9.77 12.57
N SER A 210 -6.90 8.90 13.50
CA SER A 210 -7.75 7.76 13.17
C SER A 210 -8.62 7.30 14.35
N LYS A 211 -9.83 6.88 13.99
CA LYS A 211 -10.85 6.28 14.88
C LYS A 211 -11.45 5.02 14.24
N THR A 212 -10.81 4.53 13.18
CA THR A 212 -11.19 3.33 12.46
C THR A 212 -10.02 2.37 12.48
N LEU A 213 -10.30 1.08 12.58
CA LEU A 213 -9.25 0.07 12.64
C LEU A 213 -9.63 -1.17 11.84
N THR A 214 -8.75 -1.57 10.90
CA THR A 214 -8.82 -2.87 10.23
C THR A 214 -7.98 -3.90 10.99
N LEU A 215 -8.65 -4.84 11.65
CA LEU A 215 -8.03 -5.95 12.37
C LEU A 215 -7.44 -6.93 11.35
N SER A 216 -6.12 -7.06 11.37
CA SER A 216 -5.41 -8.02 10.54
C SER A 216 -5.41 -9.39 11.24
N THR A 217 -6.21 -10.32 10.74
CA THR A 217 -6.19 -11.70 11.22
C THR A 217 -5.08 -12.46 10.52
N PHE A 218 -4.21 -13.10 11.30
CA PHE A 218 -3.19 -14.00 10.74
C PHE A 218 -3.82 -15.35 10.39
N HIS A 219 -3.18 -16.10 9.50
CA HIS A 219 -3.62 -17.46 9.18
C HIS A 219 -3.56 -18.37 10.42
N GLY A 220 -4.66 -19.06 10.71
CA GLY A 220 -4.85 -19.91 11.90
C GLY A 220 -5.34 -19.16 13.14
N CYS A 221 -5.76 -17.90 13.03
CA CYS A 221 -6.32 -17.16 14.15
C CYS A 221 -7.69 -17.75 14.57
N PRO A 222 -7.88 -18.17 15.84
CA PRO A 222 -9.13 -18.77 16.29
C PRO A 222 -10.32 -17.81 16.20
N PRO A 223 -11.54 -18.29 15.87
CA PRO A 223 -12.73 -17.43 15.79
C PRO A 223 -13.02 -16.67 17.09
N GLU A 224 -12.83 -17.31 18.24
CA GLU A 224 -13.04 -16.71 19.57
C GLU A 224 -12.03 -15.59 19.85
N GLU A 225 -10.83 -15.70 19.28
CA GLU A 225 -9.77 -14.69 19.40
C GLU A 225 -10.14 -13.46 18.56
N ILE A 226 -10.56 -13.66 17.31
CA ILE A 226 -11.08 -12.60 16.44
C ILE A 226 -12.22 -11.85 17.14
N GLU A 227 -13.19 -12.61 17.68
CA GLU A 227 -14.33 -12.05 18.41
C GLU A 227 -13.89 -11.20 19.60
N SER A 228 -13.00 -11.74 20.43
CA SER A 228 -12.54 -11.08 21.67
C SER A 228 -11.72 -9.83 21.39
N ILE A 229 -10.87 -9.86 20.36
CA ILE A 229 -10.11 -8.68 19.91
C ILE A 229 -11.05 -7.61 19.39
N THR A 230 -11.97 -7.94 18.49
CA THR A 230 -12.91 -6.96 17.93
C THR A 230 -13.74 -6.31 19.04
N LYS A 231 -14.29 -7.09 19.97
CA LYS A 231 -15.05 -6.55 21.11
C LYS A 231 -14.20 -5.66 22.01
N HIS A 232 -12.93 -6.02 22.24
CA HIS A 232 -12.01 -5.20 23.03
C HIS A 232 -11.71 -3.85 22.35
N LEU A 233 -11.47 -3.84 21.04
CA LEU A 233 -11.20 -2.61 20.28
C LEU A 233 -12.41 -1.67 20.23
N ILE A 234 -13.62 -2.23 20.15
CA ILE A 234 -14.86 -1.45 20.21
C ILE A 234 -15.07 -0.88 21.62
N ASP A 235 -14.96 -1.70 22.68
CA ASP A 235 -15.34 -1.30 24.05
C ASP A 235 -14.31 -0.42 24.73
N GLU A 236 -13.04 -0.81 24.67
CA GLU A 236 -11.97 -0.16 25.44
C GLU A 236 -11.33 1.00 24.66
N HIS A 237 -11.43 0.99 23.33
CA HIS A 237 -10.82 2.01 22.46
C HIS A 237 -11.83 2.87 21.67
N ASP A 238 -13.14 2.61 21.78
CA ASP A 238 -14.22 3.39 21.12
C ASP A 238 -14.08 3.46 19.58
N LEU A 239 -13.60 2.38 18.96
CA LEU A 239 -13.29 2.33 17.53
C LEU A 239 -14.41 1.75 16.67
N ASP A 240 -14.52 2.25 15.44
CA ASP A 240 -15.20 1.53 14.35
C ASP A 240 -14.24 0.47 13.80
N VAL A 241 -14.67 -0.79 13.69
CA VAL A 241 -13.76 -1.91 13.40
C VAL A 241 -14.14 -2.67 12.13
N ILE A 242 -13.13 -2.97 11.32
CA ILE A 242 -13.23 -3.88 10.18
C ILE A 242 -12.45 -5.16 10.47
N VAL A 243 -13.04 -6.33 10.21
CA VAL A 243 -12.32 -7.61 10.31
C VAL A 243 -11.83 -8.04 8.93
N LYS A 244 -10.50 -8.17 8.77
CA LYS A 244 -9.90 -8.68 7.53
C LYS A 244 -9.96 -10.20 7.50
N LEU A 245 -10.67 -10.74 6.51
CA LEU A 245 -10.91 -12.17 6.35
C LEU A 245 -9.92 -12.79 5.37
N ASN A 246 -9.54 -14.05 5.62
CA ASN A 246 -8.67 -14.82 4.74
C ASN A 246 -9.46 -15.41 3.56
N PRO A 247 -8.84 -15.54 2.37
CA PRO A 247 -9.50 -16.13 1.20
C PRO A 247 -9.81 -17.63 1.37
N THR A 248 -9.15 -18.29 2.33
CA THR A 248 -9.41 -19.66 2.76
C THR A 248 -10.85 -19.89 3.24
N LEU A 249 -11.55 -18.83 3.68
CA LEU A 249 -12.97 -18.86 4.07
C LEU A 249 -13.88 -19.41 2.95
N LEU A 250 -13.46 -19.32 1.68
CA LEU A 250 -14.19 -19.91 0.55
C LEU A 250 -14.17 -21.45 0.56
N GLY A 251 -13.22 -22.05 1.26
CA GLY A 251 -13.00 -23.49 1.41
C GLY A 251 -12.04 -24.06 0.38
N PHE A 252 -11.26 -25.08 0.78
CA PHE A 252 -10.19 -25.66 -0.04
C PHE A 252 -10.68 -26.10 -1.42
N GLU A 253 -11.75 -26.90 -1.49
CA GLU A 253 -12.20 -27.47 -2.77
C GLU A 253 -12.62 -26.40 -3.78
N ASN A 254 -13.26 -25.32 -3.29
CA ASN A 254 -13.68 -24.22 -4.14
C ASN A 254 -12.47 -23.40 -4.62
N VAL A 255 -11.49 -23.14 -3.74
CA VAL A 255 -10.27 -22.43 -4.12
C VAL A 255 -9.42 -23.26 -5.09
N ALA A 256 -9.28 -24.56 -4.85
CA ALA A 256 -8.57 -25.47 -5.74
C ALA A 256 -9.22 -25.52 -7.13
N ALA A 257 -10.54 -25.74 -7.20
CA ALA A 257 -11.27 -25.75 -8.48
C ALA A 257 -11.14 -24.41 -9.22
N LEU A 258 -11.23 -23.28 -8.51
CA LEU A 258 -11.03 -21.96 -9.12
C LEU A 258 -9.61 -21.76 -9.63
N LEU A 259 -8.62 -21.96 -8.78
CA LEU A 259 -7.23 -21.65 -9.07
C LEU A 259 -6.65 -22.57 -10.14
N HIS A 260 -6.94 -23.88 -10.03
CA HIS A 260 -6.38 -24.90 -10.90
C HIS A 260 -7.26 -25.08 -12.14
N ASP A 261 -8.54 -25.40 -11.99
CA ASP A 261 -9.39 -25.80 -13.12
C ASP A 261 -9.95 -24.61 -13.91
N GLU A 262 -10.47 -23.58 -13.23
CA GLU A 262 -11.02 -22.39 -13.90
C GLU A 262 -9.89 -21.46 -14.39
N LEU A 263 -8.86 -21.17 -13.58
CA LEU A 263 -7.82 -20.18 -13.89
C LEU A 263 -6.51 -20.75 -14.49
N GLY A 264 -6.25 -22.06 -14.35
CA GLY A 264 -5.13 -22.75 -14.98
C GLY A 264 -3.80 -22.76 -14.22
N TYR A 265 -3.75 -22.29 -12.97
CA TYR A 265 -2.53 -22.22 -12.16
C TYR A 265 -2.21 -23.55 -11.46
N HIS A 266 -2.10 -24.64 -12.23
CA HIS A 266 -1.88 -26.01 -11.70
C HIS A 266 -0.54 -26.21 -10.98
N ASP A 267 0.41 -25.30 -11.19
CA ASP A 267 1.75 -25.29 -10.59
C ASP A 267 1.78 -24.72 -9.18
N ILE A 268 0.72 -24.06 -8.72
CA ILE A 268 0.64 -23.43 -7.40
C ILE A 268 0.06 -24.42 -6.38
N PRO A 269 0.86 -24.95 -5.43
CA PRO A 269 0.38 -25.92 -4.46
C PRO A 269 -0.33 -25.19 -3.29
N LEU A 270 -1.51 -25.66 -2.93
CA LEU A 270 -2.30 -25.12 -1.81
C LEU A 270 -1.96 -25.82 -0.50
N HIS A 271 -1.82 -25.05 0.59
CA HIS A 271 -1.55 -25.57 1.92
C HIS A 271 -2.86 -25.96 2.64
N ARG A 272 -3.28 -27.23 2.55
CA ARG A 272 -4.58 -27.69 3.07
C ARG A 272 -4.75 -27.41 4.55
N GLU A 273 -3.72 -27.63 5.35
CA GLU A 273 -3.75 -27.45 6.80
C GLU A 273 -4.05 -25.99 7.19
N ALA A 274 -3.75 -25.02 6.32
CA ALA A 274 -4.09 -23.63 6.58
C ALA A 274 -5.59 -23.37 6.42
N PHE A 275 -6.25 -24.03 5.47
CA PHE A 275 -7.71 -23.97 5.33
C PHE A 275 -8.41 -24.61 6.52
N ASP A 276 -7.86 -25.69 7.06
CA ASP A 276 -8.43 -26.40 8.22
C ASP A 276 -8.25 -25.59 9.52
N ALA A 277 -7.15 -24.83 9.64
CA ALA A 277 -6.86 -24.00 10.81
C ALA A 277 -7.56 -22.63 10.80
N ASP A 278 -7.84 -22.08 9.62
CA ASP A 278 -8.50 -20.78 9.45
C ASP A 278 -9.99 -20.79 9.86
N LEU A 279 -10.57 -19.59 9.96
CA LEU A 279 -12.00 -19.41 10.18
C LEU A 279 -12.84 -20.15 9.12
N GLN A 280 -13.74 -21.02 9.59
CA GLN A 280 -14.64 -21.78 8.73
C GLN A 280 -15.87 -20.97 8.32
N PHE A 281 -16.42 -21.23 7.12
CA PHE A 281 -17.46 -20.40 6.51
C PHE A 281 -18.69 -20.17 7.40
N ASP A 282 -19.30 -21.25 7.91
CA ASP A 282 -20.54 -21.15 8.69
C ASP A 282 -20.31 -20.35 9.99
N ARG A 283 -19.21 -20.60 10.70
CA ARG A 283 -18.84 -19.81 11.88
C ARG A 283 -18.51 -18.36 11.52
N GLY A 284 -17.90 -18.12 10.36
CA GLY A 284 -17.63 -16.76 9.88
C GLY A 284 -18.90 -15.96 9.64
N VAL A 285 -19.94 -16.57 9.08
CA VAL A 285 -21.26 -15.93 8.89
C VAL A 285 -21.88 -15.55 10.23
N GLU A 286 -21.85 -16.45 11.22
CA GLU A 286 -22.34 -16.18 12.58
C GLU A 286 -21.56 -15.04 13.24
N LEU A 287 -20.22 -15.11 13.22
CA LEU A 287 -19.33 -14.13 13.83
C LEU A 287 -19.54 -12.72 13.25
N ILE A 288 -19.71 -12.61 11.94
CA ILE A 288 -20.00 -11.33 11.27
C ILE A 288 -21.29 -10.70 11.81
N GLY A 289 -22.36 -11.50 11.98
CA GLY A 289 -23.62 -11.03 12.54
C GLY A 289 -23.48 -10.60 14.00
N GLU A 290 -22.84 -11.44 14.82
CA GLU A 290 -22.60 -11.17 16.25
C GLU A 290 -21.80 -9.89 16.48
N LEU A 291 -20.74 -9.67 15.69
CA LEU A 291 -19.88 -8.48 15.81
C LEU A 291 -20.56 -7.22 15.29
N ARG A 292 -21.39 -7.33 14.25
CA ARG A 292 -22.24 -6.22 13.80
C ARG A 292 -23.18 -5.77 14.92
N ASP A 293 -23.92 -6.71 15.50
CA ASP A 293 -24.91 -6.40 16.54
C ASP A 293 -24.22 -5.79 17.78
N PHE A 294 -23.07 -6.35 18.17
CA PHE A 294 -22.27 -5.82 19.27
C PHE A 294 -21.80 -4.38 19.03
N ALA A 295 -21.32 -4.05 17.82
CA ALA A 295 -20.92 -2.70 17.46
C ALA A 295 -22.13 -1.74 17.49
N ALA A 296 -23.27 -2.15 16.91
CA ALA A 296 -24.48 -1.35 16.86
C ALA A 296 -25.03 -1.01 18.26
N GLU A 297 -25.00 -1.95 19.21
CA GLU A 297 -25.39 -1.72 20.61
C GLU A 297 -24.57 -0.62 21.30
N ARG A 298 -23.37 -0.33 20.80
CA ARG A 298 -22.45 0.70 21.31
C ARG A 298 -22.38 1.95 20.43
N GLY A 299 -23.21 2.00 19.39
CA GLY A 299 -23.20 3.10 18.42
C GLY A 299 -21.88 3.19 17.67
N ARG A 300 -21.23 2.04 17.41
CA ARG A 300 -20.05 1.90 16.55
C ARG A 300 -20.42 1.21 15.24
N HIS A 301 -19.62 1.45 14.20
CA HIS A 301 -19.76 0.80 12.91
C HIS A 301 -18.88 -0.45 12.84
N PHE A 302 -19.34 -1.43 12.08
CA PHE A 302 -18.63 -2.67 11.81
C PHE A 302 -18.54 -2.92 10.31
N GLY A 303 -17.43 -3.52 9.88
CA GLY A 303 -17.24 -3.94 8.50
C GLY A 303 -16.40 -5.21 8.38
N ILE A 304 -16.31 -5.70 7.15
CA ILE A 304 -15.42 -6.80 6.78
C ILE A 304 -14.52 -6.36 5.63
N LYS A 305 -13.36 -7.01 5.52
CA LYS A 305 -12.43 -6.79 4.41
C LYS A 305 -12.13 -8.08 3.67
N LEU A 306 -12.29 -8.04 2.36
CA LEU A 306 -12.01 -9.13 1.44
C LEU A 306 -10.82 -8.77 0.53
N THR A 307 -9.63 -9.30 0.73
CA THR A 307 -9.22 -10.32 1.70
C THR A 307 -7.76 -10.07 2.11
N ASN A 308 -7.25 -10.89 3.03
CA ASN A 308 -5.82 -11.14 3.11
C ASN A 308 -5.31 -11.90 1.86
N THR A 309 -4.01 -12.14 1.81
CA THR A 309 -3.36 -12.98 0.79
C THR A 309 -3.76 -14.45 0.92
N LEU A 310 -3.54 -15.24 -0.13
CA LEU A 310 -3.76 -16.69 -0.12
C LEU A 310 -2.46 -17.43 0.18
N VAL A 311 -2.42 -18.17 1.28
CA VAL A 311 -1.29 -19.02 1.65
C VAL A 311 -1.12 -20.19 0.67
N VAL A 312 0.12 -20.37 0.19
CA VAL A 312 0.53 -21.42 -0.77
C VAL A 312 1.94 -21.92 -0.44
N GLU A 313 2.31 -23.08 -0.96
CA GLU A 313 3.69 -23.57 -0.85
C GLU A 313 4.63 -22.79 -1.76
N ASN A 314 5.83 -22.47 -1.28
CA ASN A 314 6.87 -21.88 -2.10
C ASN A 314 7.47 -22.93 -3.05
N HIS A 315 7.07 -22.83 -4.31
CA HIS A 315 7.53 -23.69 -5.40
C HIS A 315 8.57 -23.02 -6.30
N ARG A 316 8.89 -21.73 -6.07
CA ARG A 316 9.73 -20.93 -6.97
C ARG A 316 11.19 -20.87 -6.52
N GLY A 317 11.46 -21.00 -5.22
CA GLY A 317 12.81 -20.97 -4.66
C GLY A 317 13.53 -19.62 -4.77
N PHE A 318 12.85 -18.55 -5.17
CA PHE A 318 13.40 -17.18 -5.22
C PHE A 318 13.46 -16.55 -3.82
N MET A 319 12.39 -16.69 -3.04
CA MET A 319 12.32 -16.28 -1.64
C MET A 319 12.74 -17.43 -0.72
N PRO A 320 13.32 -17.16 0.46
CA PRO A 320 13.97 -18.16 1.31
C PRO A 320 13.05 -19.02 2.20
N GLU A 321 11.74 -18.75 2.28
CA GLU A 321 10.80 -19.50 3.14
C GLU A 321 10.07 -20.61 2.39
N ASP A 322 9.61 -21.65 3.09
CA ASP A 322 8.87 -22.76 2.49
C ASP A 322 7.40 -22.40 2.14
N THR A 323 6.86 -21.38 2.79
CA THR A 323 5.49 -20.88 2.59
C THR A 323 5.53 -19.49 1.97
N MET A 324 4.58 -19.16 1.10
CA MET A 324 4.43 -17.81 0.56
C MET A 324 2.96 -17.43 0.39
N TYR A 325 2.73 -16.15 0.13
CA TYR A 325 1.42 -15.52 0.15
C TYR A 325 1.06 -14.93 -1.22
N LEU A 326 0.15 -15.60 -1.93
CA LEU A 326 -0.34 -15.22 -3.25
C LEU A 326 -1.25 -13.98 -3.18
N SER A 327 -1.03 -13.07 -4.12
CA SER A 327 -1.80 -11.85 -4.34
C SER A 327 -1.98 -11.57 -5.85
N GLY A 328 -2.74 -10.53 -6.18
CA GLY A 328 -2.94 -10.11 -7.57
C GLY A 328 -4.14 -10.80 -8.26
N PRO A 329 -4.08 -11.03 -9.58
CA PRO A 329 -5.24 -11.40 -10.40
C PRO A 329 -6.03 -12.64 -9.93
N PRO A 330 -5.42 -13.79 -9.57
CA PRO A 330 -6.20 -14.95 -9.14
C PRO A 330 -6.99 -14.69 -7.85
N LEU A 331 -6.39 -13.92 -6.93
CA LEU A 331 -7.02 -13.53 -5.69
C LEU A 331 -8.26 -12.65 -5.93
N HIS A 332 -8.28 -11.84 -6.99
CA HIS A 332 -9.46 -11.05 -7.35
C HIS A 332 -10.69 -11.94 -7.59
N VAL A 333 -10.52 -13.03 -8.35
CA VAL A 333 -11.62 -13.96 -8.68
C VAL A 333 -12.05 -14.73 -7.43
N ILE A 334 -11.10 -15.24 -6.66
CA ILE A 334 -11.36 -15.97 -5.41
C ILE A 334 -12.15 -15.09 -4.43
N SER A 335 -11.69 -13.87 -4.18
CA SER A 335 -12.30 -12.96 -3.21
C SER A 335 -13.65 -12.42 -3.69
N THR A 336 -13.84 -12.22 -5.00
CA THR A 336 -15.15 -11.86 -5.58
C THR A 336 -16.15 -13.02 -5.46
N ARG A 337 -15.71 -14.27 -5.66
CA ARG A 337 -16.57 -15.46 -5.44
C ARG A 337 -16.93 -15.64 -3.97
N LEU A 338 -15.98 -15.37 -3.07
CA LEU A 338 -16.24 -15.34 -1.63
C LEU A 338 -17.28 -14.28 -1.26
N LEU A 339 -17.19 -13.08 -1.83
CA LEU A 339 -18.19 -12.03 -1.62
C LEU A 339 -19.59 -12.48 -2.08
N GLY A 340 -19.70 -13.10 -3.26
CA GLY A 340 -20.98 -13.65 -3.73
C GLY A 340 -21.58 -14.67 -2.75
N ARG A 341 -20.74 -15.60 -2.25
CA ARG A 341 -21.17 -16.60 -1.26
C ARG A 341 -21.59 -15.97 0.08
N LEU A 342 -20.87 -14.94 0.54
CA LEU A 342 -21.22 -14.21 1.76
C LEU A 342 -22.52 -13.42 1.59
N ALA A 343 -22.73 -12.79 0.45
CA ALA A 343 -23.97 -12.08 0.13
C ALA A 343 -25.18 -13.03 0.21
N ASP A 344 -25.08 -14.23 -0.37
CA ASP A 344 -26.15 -15.23 -0.30
C ASP A 344 -26.41 -15.71 1.15
N ALA A 345 -25.36 -15.84 1.95
CA ALA A 345 -25.46 -16.30 3.35
C ALA A 345 -25.89 -15.21 4.34
N LEU A 346 -25.71 -13.93 3.99
CA LEU A 346 -26.05 -12.75 4.79
C LEU A 346 -27.05 -11.85 4.06
N PRO A 347 -28.25 -12.35 3.73
CA PRO A 347 -29.22 -11.63 2.91
C PRO A 347 -29.60 -10.30 3.59
N GLY A 348 -29.42 -9.19 2.85
CA GLY A 348 -29.73 -7.85 3.33
C GLY A 348 -28.85 -7.30 4.47
N GLN A 349 -27.72 -7.94 4.84
CA GLN A 349 -26.85 -7.42 5.90
C GLN A 349 -25.62 -6.66 5.39
N LEU A 350 -25.15 -6.94 4.18
CA LEU A 350 -24.00 -6.25 3.57
C LEU A 350 -24.42 -4.92 2.93
N ALA A 351 -23.57 -3.90 3.04
CA ALA A 351 -23.75 -2.58 2.42
C ALA A 351 -23.33 -2.58 0.93
N ILE A 352 -23.97 -3.42 0.12
CA ILE A 352 -23.70 -3.58 -1.32
C ILE A 352 -25.00 -3.46 -2.14
N PRO A 353 -24.97 -3.02 -3.41
CA PRO A 353 -26.18 -2.90 -4.23
C PRO A 353 -26.93 -4.23 -4.40
N GLY A 354 -28.24 -4.20 -4.12
CA GLY A 354 -29.09 -5.40 -4.01
C GLY A 354 -29.31 -5.85 -2.57
N HIS A 355 -28.63 -5.23 -1.61
CA HIS A 355 -28.78 -5.44 -0.17
C HIS A 355 -29.03 -4.09 0.52
N ASP A 356 -29.81 -4.10 1.61
CA ASP A 356 -30.15 -2.91 2.40
C ASP A 356 -29.40 -2.88 3.74
N GLY A 357 -28.24 -3.55 3.79
CA GLY A 357 -27.47 -3.74 5.01
C GLY A 357 -26.49 -2.61 5.31
N ASP A 358 -25.89 -2.68 6.48
CA ASP A 358 -24.98 -1.67 7.04
C ASP A 358 -23.54 -2.18 7.22
N ILE A 359 -23.27 -3.48 7.01
CA ILE A 359 -21.92 -4.03 7.08
C ILE A 359 -21.13 -3.56 5.87
N LEU A 360 -20.22 -2.62 6.09
CA LEU A 360 -19.30 -2.14 5.06
C LEU A 360 -18.38 -3.26 4.60
N VAL A 361 -18.20 -3.39 3.29
CA VAL A 361 -17.27 -4.36 2.68
C VAL A 361 -16.15 -3.61 1.98
N SER A 362 -14.96 -3.65 2.57
CA SER A 362 -13.74 -3.15 1.95
C SER A 362 -13.03 -4.26 1.17
N PHE A 363 -12.19 -3.89 0.20
CA PHE A 363 -11.60 -4.86 -0.73
C PHE A 363 -10.11 -4.58 -1.03
N SER A 364 -9.31 -5.64 -1.16
CA SER A 364 -7.85 -5.55 -1.41
C SER A 364 -7.27 -6.63 -2.33
N ALA A 365 -8.11 -7.30 -3.13
CA ALA A 365 -7.69 -8.45 -3.93
C ALA A 365 -7.58 -8.10 -5.43
N GLY A 366 -6.35 -7.95 -5.93
CA GLY A 366 -6.08 -7.87 -7.38
C GLY A 366 -6.78 -6.73 -8.12
N VAL A 367 -7.03 -5.61 -7.45
CA VAL A 367 -7.61 -4.41 -8.07
C VAL A 367 -6.58 -3.75 -8.98
N THR A 368 -7.02 -3.44 -10.20
CA THR A 368 -6.24 -2.79 -11.26
C THR A 368 -7.09 -1.71 -11.91
N LYS A 369 -6.50 -0.92 -12.81
CA LYS A 369 -7.28 0.02 -13.64
C LYS A 369 -8.41 -0.65 -14.42
N ALA A 370 -8.21 -1.89 -14.88
CA ALA A 370 -9.16 -2.56 -15.76
C ALA A 370 -10.44 -3.04 -15.05
N ASN A 371 -10.36 -3.35 -13.76
CA ASN A 371 -11.49 -3.89 -12.99
C ASN A 371 -11.98 -2.95 -11.88
N LEU A 372 -11.36 -1.79 -11.67
CA LEU A 372 -11.75 -0.84 -10.61
C LEU A 372 -13.22 -0.41 -10.73
N ALA A 373 -13.69 -0.08 -11.93
CA ALA A 373 -15.06 0.38 -12.13
C ALA A 373 -16.10 -0.70 -11.77
N ASP A 374 -15.89 -1.93 -12.23
CA ASP A 374 -16.73 -3.07 -11.85
C ASP A 374 -16.63 -3.37 -10.35
N THR A 375 -15.43 -3.30 -9.76
CA THR A 375 -15.22 -3.48 -8.31
C THR A 375 -16.06 -2.47 -7.51
N VAL A 376 -15.91 -1.17 -7.79
CA VAL A 376 -16.64 -0.10 -7.08
C VAL A 376 -18.16 -0.17 -7.33
N ALA A 377 -18.59 -0.64 -8.51
CA ALA A 377 -20.00 -0.86 -8.84
C ALA A 377 -20.67 -1.92 -7.96
N THR A 378 -19.92 -2.92 -7.47
CA THR A 378 -20.43 -3.93 -6.54
C THR A 378 -20.62 -3.43 -5.12
N GLY A 379 -20.31 -2.16 -4.82
CA GLY A 379 -20.41 -1.60 -3.48
C GLY A 379 -19.16 -1.79 -2.61
N LEU A 380 -18.13 -2.46 -3.13
CA LEU A 380 -16.85 -2.63 -2.45
C LEU A 380 -16.13 -1.29 -2.29
N ASN A 381 -16.03 -0.81 -1.04
CA ASN A 381 -15.30 0.41 -0.72
C ASN A 381 -14.68 0.34 0.67
N PRO A 382 -13.45 0.84 0.83
CA PRO A 382 -12.50 1.19 -0.23
C PRO A 382 -12.08 -0.03 -1.05
N ALA A 383 -11.67 0.21 -2.31
CA ALA A 383 -10.93 -0.72 -3.14
C ALA A 383 -9.43 -0.39 -3.03
N THR A 384 -8.80 -0.91 -1.99
CA THR A 384 -7.37 -0.69 -1.70
C THR A 384 -6.46 -1.56 -2.53
N ILE A 385 -5.23 -1.10 -2.77
CA ILE A 385 -4.34 -1.64 -3.81
C ILE A 385 -2.94 -1.88 -3.23
N CYS A 386 -2.34 -3.04 -3.53
CA CYS A 386 -0.95 -3.33 -3.23
C CYS A 386 -0.20 -3.89 -4.45
N SER A 387 -0.57 -5.09 -4.94
CA SER A 387 0.17 -5.78 -6.01
C SER A 387 0.32 -4.96 -7.30
N ASP A 388 -0.69 -4.17 -7.68
CA ASP A 388 -0.58 -3.29 -8.87
C ASP A 388 0.36 -2.09 -8.64
N LEU A 389 0.48 -1.59 -7.40
CA LEU A 389 1.42 -0.53 -7.02
C LEU A 389 2.87 -1.03 -6.91
N LEU A 390 3.11 -2.35 -6.88
CA LEU A 390 4.45 -2.93 -6.99
C LEU A 390 4.93 -3.05 -8.45
N LYS A 391 4.06 -2.81 -9.44
CA LYS A 391 4.39 -2.91 -10.88
C LYS A 391 4.86 -1.55 -11.44
N PRO A 392 5.53 -1.52 -12.61
CA PRO A 392 6.04 -0.28 -13.20
C PRO A 392 5.01 0.85 -13.25
N GLY A 393 5.43 2.03 -12.77
CA GLY A 393 4.59 3.20 -12.57
C GLY A 393 4.18 3.44 -11.11
N GLY A 394 4.22 2.43 -10.26
CA GLY A 394 4.06 2.54 -8.80
C GLY A 394 2.85 3.35 -8.36
N TYR A 395 3.06 4.27 -7.43
CA TYR A 395 2.06 5.24 -6.96
C TYR A 395 1.39 6.04 -8.08
N GLY A 396 2.12 6.34 -9.17
CA GLY A 396 1.61 7.06 -10.34
C GLY A 396 0.55 6.30 -11.15
N ARG A 397 0.24 5.05 -10.78
CA ARG A 397 -0.83 4.24 -11.35
C ARG A 397 -2.22 4.61 -10.80
N LEU A 398 -2.29 5.23 -9.62
CA LEU A 398 -3.56 5.66 -9.01
C LEU A 398 -4.28 6.75 -9.83
N ALA A 399 -3.56 7.76 -10.31
CA ALA A 399 -4.15 8.85 -11.08
C ALA A 399 -4.91 8.39 -12.35
N PRO A 400 -4.34 7.55 -13.23
CA PRO A 400 -5.07 7.03 -14.38
C PRO A 400 -6.17 6.01 -14.02
N MET A 401 -6.13 5.36 -12.85
CA MET A 401 -7.24 4.55 -12.36
C MET A 401 -8.45 5.43 -12.05
N LEU A 402 -8.25 6.51 -11.28
CA LEU A 402 -9.30 7.43 -10.88
C LEU A 402 -9.89 8.20 -12.06
N ARG A 403 -9.04 8.64 -13.01
CA ARG A 403 -9.53 9.24 -14.26
C ARG A 403 -10.39 8.25 -15.06
N GLY A 404 -9.95 6.99 -15.16
CA GLY A 404 -10.73 5.94 -15.83
C GLY A 404 -12.08 5.69 -15.15
N LEU A 405 -12.11 5.67 -13.82
CA LEU A 405 -13.36 5.54 -13.07
C LEU A 405 -14.31 6.72 -13.33
N ALA A 406 -13.81 7.96 -13.32
CA ALA A 406 -14.63 9.13 -13.64
C ALA A 406 -15.14 9.09 -15.09
N ASP A 407 -14.34 8.63 -16.05
CA ASP A 407 -14.75 8.45 -17.44
C ASP A 407 -15.90 7.44 -17.57
N GLU A 408 -15.84 6.31 -16.87
CA GLU A 408 -16.91 5.30 -16.80
C GLU A 408 -18.21 5.87 -16.21
N LEU A 409 -18.11 6.67 -15.15
CA LEU A 409 -19.26 7.36 -14.56
C LEU A 409 -19.93 8.30 -15.57
N ARG A 410 -19.14 9.14 -16.26
CA ARG A 410 -19.68 10.07 -17.27
C ARG A 410 -20.29 9.32 -18.45
N ALA A 411 -19.67 8.23 -18.90
CA ALA A 411 -20.21 7.39 -19.97
C ALA A 411 -21.56 6.76 -19.58
N ALA A 412 -21.72 6.40 -18.30
CA ALA A 412 -22.98 5.92 -17.73
C ALA A 412 -24.00 7.04 -17.42
N GLY A 413 -23.66 8.31 -17.68
CA GLY A 413 -24.49 9.47 -17.35
C GLY A 413 -24.68 9.70 -15.84
N CYS A 414 -23.70 9.28 -15.03
CA CYS A 414 -23.70 9.36 -13.58
C CYS A 414 -22.71 10.44 -13.12
N ALA A 415 -23.09 11.21 -12.10
CA ALA A 415 -22.26 12.28 -11.54
C ALA A 415 -21.53 11.85 -10.26
N ASP A 416 -21.91 10.71 -9.68
CA ASP A 416 -21.36 10.22 -8.41
C ASP A 416 -21.38 8.68 -8.33
N LEU A 417 -20.67 8.11 -7.35
CA LEU A 417 -20.61 6.67 -7.15
C LEU A 417 -21.97 6.04 -6.80
N ALA A 418 -22.86 6.79 -6.14
CA ALA A 418 -24.17 6.29 -5.71
C ALA A 418 -25.09 6.05 -6.93
N SER A 419 -25.22 7.04 -7.81
CA SER A 419 -25.95 6.95 -9.08
C SER A 419 -25.34 5.90 -10.01
N TYR A 420 -24.00 5.78 -10.03
CA TYR A 420 -23.31 4.74 -10.78
C TYR A 420 -23.66 3.32 -10.28
N ARG A 421 -23.62 3.08 -8.97
CA ARG A 421 -24.01 1.79 -8.38
C ARG A 421 -25.48 1.45 -8.66
N ALA A 422 -26.37 2.42 -8.52
CA ALA A 422 -27.78 2.23 -8.83
C ALA A 422 -28.01 1.88 -10.32
N ARG A 423 -27.29 2.54 -11.23
CA ARG A 423 -27.29 2.21 -12.66
C ARG A 423 -26.83 0.77 -12.91
N ARG A 424 -25.70 0.38 -12.32
CA ARG A 424 -25.11 -0.97 -12.48
C ARG A 424 -25.99 -2.07 -11.88
N LEU A 425 -26.70 -1.78 -10.78
CA LEU A 425 -27.72 -2.68 -10.23
C LEU A 425 -28.90 -2.85 -11.19
N ALA A 426 -29.43 -1.76 -11.76
CA ALA A 426 -30.52 -1.86 -12.73
C ALA A 426 -30.14 -2.65 -13.99
N GLU A 427 -28.87 -2.59 -14.40
CA GLU A 427 -28.32 -3.43 -15.49
C GLU A 427 -28.21 -4.90 -15.08
N ALA A 428 -27.81 -5.18 -13.84
CA ALA A 428 -27.80 -6.54 -13.28
C ALA A 428 -29.22 -7.13 -13.22
N ASP A 429 -30.19 -6.36 -12.74
CA ASP A 429 -31.61 -6.76 -12.71
C ASP A 429 -32.14 -7.05 -14.12
N ALA A 430 -31.82 -6.20 -15.10
CA ALA A 430 -32.21 -6.39 -16.50
C ALA A 430 -31.58 -7.64 -17.13
N ALA A 431 -30.40 -8.05 -16.66
CA ALA A 431 -29.74 -9.30 -17.04
C ALA A 431 -30.22 -10.52 -16.24
N GLY A 432 -31.11 -10.34 -15.25
CA GLY A 432 -31.71 -11.43 -14.47
C GLY A 432 -30.94 -11.81 -13.20
N HIS A 433 -30.06 -10.94 -12.71
CA HIS A 433 -29.33 -11.13 -11.45
C HIS A 433 -29.99 -10.33 -10.32
N GLY A 434 -29.98 -10.88 -9.09
CA GLY A 434 -30.54 -10.18 -7.92
C GLY A 434 -29.60 -9.16 -7.26
N SER A 435 -28.37 -9.04 -7.73
CA SER A 435 -27.39 -8.08 -7.21
C SER A 435 -26.29 -7.79 -8.23
N THR A 436 -25.60 -6.66 -8.07
CA THR A 436 -24.46 -6.31 -8.93
C THR A 436 -23.32 -7.32 -8.80
N ILE A 437 -23.10 -7.88 -7.60
CA ILE A 437 -22.06 -8.89 -7.37
C ILE A 437 -22.38 -10.21 -8.09
N ALA A 438 -23.64 -10.66 -8.08
CA ALA A 438 -24.04 -11.88 -8.79
C ALA A 438 -23.78 -11.75 -10.31
N HIS A 439 -24.12 -10.59 -10.88
CA HIS A 439 -23.83 -10.28 -12.28
C HIS A 439 -22.31 -10.20 -12.53
N TYR A 440 -21.54 -9.60 -11.63
CA TYR A 440 -20.09 -9.49 -11.79
C TYR A 440 -19.39 -10.85 -11.74
N VAL A 441 -19.79 -11.72 -10.81
CA VAL A 441 -19.29 -13.10 -10.70
C VAL A 441 -19.53 -13.90 -11.98
N GLU A 442 -20.68 -13.74 -12.65
CA GLU A 442 -20.93 -14.40 -13.92
C GLU A 442 -20.03 -13.84 -15.03
N ARG A 443 -19.87 -12.51 -15.12
CA ARG A 443 -18.99 -11.86 -16.10
C ARG A 443 -17.53 -12.26 -15.98
N LEU A 444 -17.06 -12.54 -14.77
CA LEU A 444 -15.71 -13.06 -14.54
C LEU A 444 -15.46 -14.42 -15.22
N ARG A 445 -16.51 -15.15 -15.63
CA ARG A 445 -16.43 -16.44 -16.33
C ARG A 445 -16.51 -16.33 -17.87
N GLY A 446 -16.52 -15.11 -18.42
CA GLY A 446 -16.79 -14.85 -19.84
C GLY A 446 -15.80 -15.50 -20.83
N GLU A 447 -16.30 -15.78 -22.05
CA GLU A 447 -15.60 -16.56 -23.10
C GLU A 447 -14.48 -15.79 -23.82
N ASP A 448 -14.42 -14.45 -23.70
CA ASP A 448 -13.42 -13.60 -24.35
C ASP A 448 -12.26 -13.26 -23.39
N GLY A 449 -11.21 -14.08 -23.40
CA GLY A 449 -9.90 -13.77 -22.81
C GLY A 449 -9.98 -13.34 -21.34
N ASP A 450 -10.14 -14.30 -20.44
CA ASP A 450 -10.18 -14.02 -19.01
C ASP A 450 -8.82 -13.48 -18.52
N PRO A 451 -8.74 -12.18 -18.13
CA PRO A 451 -7.50 -11.52 -17.75
C PRO A 451 -6.91 -12.03 -16.42
N TYR A 452 -7.63 -12.91 -15.71
CA TYR A 452 -7.21 -13.49 -14.44
C TYR A 452 -6.52 -14.84 -14.61
N ARG A 453 -6.68 -15.50 -15.77
CA ARG A 453 -6.04 -16.79 -16.08
C ARG A 453 -4.52 -16.70 -16.20
N LEU A 454 -3.87 -17.85 -16.06
CA LEU A 454 -2.42 -17.98 -16.21
C LEU A 454 -1.91 -17.44 -17.56
N ASP A 455 -2.61 -17.70 -18.66
CA ASP A 455 -2.15 -17.30 -20.00
C ASP A 455 -2.07 -15.78 -20.19
N ALA A 456 -2.90 -15.02 -19.48
CA ALA A 456 -2.86 -13.56 -19.45
C ALA A 456 -1.77 -13.00 -18.52
N ASN A 457 -1.27 -13.81 -17.57
CA ASN A 457 -0.40 -13.35 -16.47
C ASN A 457 1.00 -13.97 -16.45
N GLN A 458 1.28 -14.99 -17.27
CA GLN A 458 2.59 -15.67 -17.35
C GLN A 458 3.68 -14.86 -18.08
N LYS A 459 3.37 -13.65 -18.56
CA LYS A 459 4.32 -12.83 -19.30
C LYS A 459 5.38 -12.24 -18.36
N LEU A 460 6.63 -12.63 -18.58
CA LEU A 460 7.77 -12.14 -17.81
C LEU A 460 8.14 -10.69 -18.14
N PRO A 461 8.80 -9.98 -17.20
CA PRO A 461 9.46 -8.71 -17.46
C PRO A 461 10.45 -8.82 -18.64
N ARG A 462 10.75 -7.67 -19.27
CA ARG A 462 11.71 -7.65 -20.37
C ARG A 462 13.12 -7.71 -19.80
N HIS A 463 13.95 -8.58 -20.35
CA HIS A 463 15.38 -8.65 -20.07
C HIS A 463 16.20 -8.25 -21.29
N VAL A 464 17.41 -7.75 -21.04
CA VAL A 464 18.45 -7.45 -22.02
C VAL A 464 19.73 -8.19 -21.60
N ASP A 465 20.53 -8.57 -22.60
CA ASP A 465 21.85 -9.19 -22.39
C ASP A 465 22.86 -8.08 -22.06
N HIS A 466 22.79 -7.57 -20.82
CA HIS A 466 23.64 -6.50 -20.30
C HIS A 466 23.74 -6.63 -18.77
N GLU A 467 24.97 -6.67 -18.26
CA GLU A 467 25.26 -6.66 -16.83
C GLU A 467 24.98 -5.28 -16.24
N LEU A 468 24.25 -5.24 -15.13
CA LEU A 468 23.97 -3.97 -14.46
C LEU A 468 25.26 -3.40 -13.86
N GLU A 469 25.62 -2.19 -14.28
CA GLU A 469 26.78 -1.47 -13.71
C GLU A 469 26.34 -0.45 -12.64
N MET A 470 27.28 0.03 -11.82
CA MET A 470 27.00 1.06 -10.82
C MET A 470 26.48 2.36 -11.46
N PHE A 471 27.10 2.78 -12.57
CA PHE A 471 26.72 3.97 -13.33
C PHE A 471 26.24 3.58 -14.73
N GLY A 472 25.18 4.24 -15.20
CA GLY A 472 24.49 3.86 -16.43
C GLY A 472 23.42 2.77 -16.21
N CYS A 473 22.46 2.70 -17.11
CA CYS A 473 21.34 1.77 -17.14
C CYS A 473 20.65 1.95 -18.49
N VAL A 474 19.88 0.98 -18.98
CA VAL A 474 19.06 1.11 -20.21
C VAL A 474 17.91 2.14 -20.13
N ALA A 475 18.02 3.14 -19.24
CA ALA A 475 17.12 4.26 -19.01
C ALA A 475 15.67 3.86 -18.73
N CYS A 476 15.47 2.72 -18.04
CA CYS A 476 14.14 2.18 -17.77
C CYS A 476 13.41 2.88 -16.61
N ASN A 477 14.14 3.39 -15.60
CA ASN A 477 13.65 3.94 -14.32
C ASN A 477 12.82 3.00 -13.43
N PHE A 478 12.82 1.69 -13.70
CA PHE A 478 11.99 0.74 -12.96
C PHE A 478 12.33 0.66 -11.47
N CYS A 479 13.61 0.71 -11.07
CA CYS A 479 13.98 0.69 -9.65
C CYS A 479 13.32 1.80 -8.82
N ILE A 480 13.09 2.98 -9.40
CA ILE A 480 12.34 4.07 -8.76
C ILE A 480 10.86 3.71 -8.74
N THR A 481 10.28 3.43 -9.91
CA THR A 481 8.82 3.33 -10.05
C THR A 481 8.22 2.06 -9.43
N VAL A 482 9.01 1.03 -9.16
CA VAL A 482 8.56 -0.20 -8.51
C VAL A 482 8.98 -0.27 -7.03
N CYS A 483 9.82 0.66 -6.55
CA CYS A 483 10.21 0.67 -5.14
C CYS A 483 8.99 1.07 -4.29
N PRO A 484 8.50 0.21 -3.38
CA PRO A 484 7.39 0.59 -2.52
C PRO A 484 7.78 1.59 -1.44
N ASN A 485 9.08 1.83 -1.23
CA ASN A 485 9.62 2.59 -0.10
C ASN A 485 10.17 3.97 -0.46
N ASP A 486 10.16 4.34 -1.76
CA ASP A 486 10.86 5.53 -2.27
C ASP A 486 12.36 5.55 -1.90
N ALA A 487 13.01 4.38 -1.87
CA ALA A 487 14.43 4.31 -1.54
C ALA A 487 15.31 4.85 -2.67
N PHE A 488 14.90 4.62 -3.92
CA PHE A 488 15.64 5.04 -5.11
C PHE A 488 15.22 6.42 -5.57
N PHE A 489 16.18 7.20 -6.05
CA PHE A 489 15.94 8.47 -6.70
C PHE A 489 16.86 8.68 -7.91
N SER A 490 16.50 9.66 -8.76
CA SER A 490 17.26 9.96 -9.99
C SER A 490 17.95 11.33 -9.96
N ILE A 491 19.22 11.36 -10.37
CA ILE A 491 20.01 12.57 -10.62
C ILE A 491 20.35 12.64 -12.10
N LYS A 492 20.35 13.83 -12.70
CA LYS A 492 20.84 14.02 -14.08
C LYS A 492 22.32 13.66 -14.18
N SER A 493 22.68 12.94 -15.23
CA SER A 493 24.09 12.56 -15.47
C SER A 493 25.00 13.77 -15.70
N LEU A 494 26.22 13.69 -15.17
CA LEU A 494 27.27 14.68 -15.44
C LEU A 494 27.74 14.58 -16.90
N GLU A 495 28.40 15.62 -17.39
CA GLU A 495 28.98 15.61 -18.74
C GLU A 495 29.98 14.45 -18.89
N GLY A 496 29.81 13.64 -19.94
CA GLY A 496 30.67 12.49 -20.23
C GLY A 496 30.26 11.17 -19.57
N MET A 497 29.25 11.17 -18.70
CA MET A 497 28.67 9.93 -18.16
C MET A 497 27.75 9.23 -19.19
N PRO A 498 27.61 7.89 -19.10
CA PRO A 498 26.58 7.18 -19.86
C PRO A 498 25.18 7.60 -19.41
N ASP A 499 24.23 7.52 -20.34
CA ASP A 499 22.81 7.81 -20.13
C ASP A 499 22.47 9.23 -19.67
N ARG A 500 21.18 9.51 -19.53
CA ARG A 500 20.67 10.85 -19.19
C ARG A 500 20.56 11.08 -17.69
N GLN A 501 20.48 10.00 -16.92
CA GLN A 501 20.28 10.03 -15.48
C GLN A 501 20.99 8.86 -14.79
N GLN A 502 21.45 9.12 -13.58
CA GLN A 502 22.01 8.15 -12.66
C GLN A 502 20.99 7.86 -11.55
N TYR A 503 21.04 6.64 -11.02
CA TYR A 503 20.12 6.17 -9.99
C TYR A 503 20.93 5.87 -8.75
N LEU A 504 20.48 6.40 -7.62
CA LEU A 504 21.08 6.18 -6.31
C LEU A 504 19.96 5.79 -5.35
N LEU A 505 20.33 5.23 -4.20
CA LEU A 505 19.35 4.91 -3.16
C LEU A 505 19.79 5.34 -1.77
N PHE A 506 18.81 5.72 -0.94
CA PHE A 506 18.95 5.81 0.50
C PHE A 506 18.82 4.43 1.11
N THR A 507 19.88 3.97 1.73
CA THR A 507 19.94 2.60 2.23
C THR A 507 19.03 2.40 3.44
N GLU A 508 18.84 3.45 4.23
CA GLU A 508 17.88 3.52 5.34
C GLU A 508 16.44 3.22 4.91
N LEU A 509 16.06 3.54 3.67
CA LEU A 509 14.72 3.30 3.14
C LEU A 509 14.60 1.96 2.40
N CYS A 510 15.71 1.24 2.20
CA CYS A 510 15.76 0.01 1.43
C CYS A 510 15.80 -1.21 2.35
N ASN A 511 14.73 -2.01 2.32
CA ASN A 511 14.65 -3.29 3.02
C ASN A 511 15.07 -4.49 2.15
N GLU A 512 15.67 -4.23 0.97
CA GLU A 512 16.13 -5.28 0.05
C GLU A 512 15.02 -6.29 -0.31
N CYS A 513 13.76 -5.82 -0.42
CA CYS A 513 12.60 -6.69 -0.67
C CYS A 513 12.66 -7.49 -1.98
N GLY A 514 13.52 -7.09 -2.93
CA GLY A 514 13.73 -7.75 -4.22
C GLY A 514 12.79 -7.29 -5.34
N ASN A 515 11.81 -6.42 -5.06
CA ASN A 515 10.87 -6.01 -6.11
C ASN A 515 11.57 -5.28 -7.29
N CYS A 516 12.60 -4.46 -7.01
CA CYS A 516 13.38 -3.81 -8.06
C CYS A 516 14.29 -4.76 -8.85
N LEU A 517 14.75 -5.86 -8.23
CA LEU A 517 15.50 -6.93 -8.89
C LEU A 517 14.62 -7.64 -9.92
N VAL A 518 13.38 -7.98 -9.55
CA VAL A 518 12.40 -8.64 -10.43
C VAL A 518 12.14 -7.86 -11.73
N PHE A 519 12.06 -6.53 -11.65
CA PHE A 519 11.77 -5.68 -12.81
C PHE A 519 13.01 -5.12 -13.51
N CYS A 520 14.22 -5.36 -13.00
CA CYS A 520 15.42 -4.88 -13.65
C CYS A 520 15.58 -5.58 -15.01
N PRO A 521 15.69 -4.84 -16.12
CA PRO A 521 15.90 -5.47 -17.42
C PRO A 521 17.34 -5.98 -17.59
N GLU A 522 18.28 -5.50 -16.78
CA GLU A 522 19.69 -5.87 -16.82
C GLU A 522 19.99 -6.97 -15.79
N GLU A 523 21.09 -7.69 -15.98
CA GLU A 523 21.51 -8.74 -15.06
C GLU A 523 22.16 -8.12 -13.81
N GLY A 524 21.46 -8.20 -12.67
CA GLY A 524 21.99 -7.72 -11.37
C GLY A 524 20.93 -7.04 -10.51
N ASP A 525 21.18 -6.99 -9.19
CA ASP A 525 20.28 -6.34 -8.24
C ASP A 525 20.56 -4.83 -8.14
N PRO A 526 19.60 -3.97 -8.56
CA PRO A 526 19.77 -2.52 -8.43
C PRO A 526 20.06 -2.06 -7.00
N ALA A 527 19.50 -2.73 -5.98
CA ALA A 527 19.67 -2.35 -4.58
C ALA A 527 21.10 -2.58 -4.10
N MET A 528 21.83 -3.51 -4.73
CA MET A 528 23.21 -3.85 -4.35
C MET A 528 24.25 -3.15 -5.24
N ILE A 529 23.90 -2.87 -6.50
CA ILE A 529 24.83 -2.38 -7.52
C ILE A 529 24.83 -0.84 -7.61
N LYS A 530 23.68 -0.18 -7.53
CA LYS A 530 23.59 1.29 -7.65
C LYS A 530 24.14 1.99 -6.40
N PRO A 531 24.74 3.19 -6.51
CA PRO A 531 25.37 3.87 -5.37
C PRO A 531 24.45 3.96 -4.16
N ARG A 532 24.90 3.34 -3.06
CA ARG A 532 24.15 3.27 -1.79
C ARG A 532 24.59 4.38 -0.87
N LEU A 533 23.68 5.29 -0.58
CA LEU A 533 23.93 6.40 0.33
C LEU A 533 23.48 6.01 1.74
N PHE A 534 24.27 6.44 2.71
CA PHE A 534 24.01 6.28 4.14
C PHE A 534 24.11 7.64 4.80
N THR A 535 23.21 7.93 5.70
CA THR A 535 23.18 9.09 6.60
C THR A 535 23.39 8.69 8.06
N ASP A 536 23.22 7.40 8.37
CA ASP A 536 23.44 6.82 9.68
C ASP A 536 24.71 5.94 9.70
N PRO A 537 25.71 6.25 10.55
CA PRO A 537 26.93 5.46 10.69
C PRO A 537 26.72 4.01 11.15
N ASP A 538 25.72 3.76 12.00
CA ASP A 538 25.41 2.42 12.51
C ASP A 538 24.80 1.57 11.39
N VAL A 539 23.91 2.15 10.56
CA VAL A 539 23.39 1.47 9.35
C VAL A 539 24.51 1.22 8.34
N PHE A 540 25.43 2.18 8.15
CA PHE A 540 26.60 1.99 7.29
C PHE A 540 27.50 0.84 7.78
N GLY A 541 27.76 0.76 9.08
CA GLY A 541 28.53 -0.31 9.70
C GLY A 541 27.84 -1.68 9.70
N GLY A 542 26.51 -1.69 9.79
CA GLY A 542 25.68 -2.91 9.81
C GLY A 542 25.41 -3.53 8.44
N ARG A 543 25.73 -2.86 7.33
CA ARG A 543 25.56 -3.38 5.97
C ARG A 543 26.88 -3.65 5.27
N GLU A 544 26.90 -4.65 4.40
CA GLU A 544 28.06 -5.01 3.58
C GLU A 544 27.95 -4.50 2.14
N GLY A 545 29.06 -4.46 1.39
CA GLY A 545 29.16 -4.03 -0.02
C GLY A 545 29.43 -2.52 -0.20
N GLN A 546 29.41 -2.02 -1.44
CA GLN A 546 29.69 -0.60 -1.71
C GLN A 546 28.74 0.35 -0.98
N GLY A 547 29.23 1.51 -0.55
CA GLY A 547 28.40 2.49 0.14
C GLY A 547 29.15 3.78 0.40
N PHE A 548 28.38 4.85 0.60
CA PHE A 548 28.89 6.21 0.82
C PHE A 548 28.16 6.81 2.03
N LEU A 549 28.88 6.96 3.14
CA LEU A 549 28.39 7.59 4.36
C LEU A 549 28.47 9.11 4.21
N LEU A 550 27.35 9.78 4.45
CA LEU A 550 27.16 11.20 4.29
C LEU A 550 27.06 11.89 5.65
N THR A 551 27.68 13.06 5.74
CA THR A 551 27.47 14.01 6.84
C THR A 551 27.30 15.39 6.22
N ASP A 552 26.14 16.03 6.45
CA ASP A 552 25.78 17.32 5.86
C ASP A 552 25.94 17.38 4.33
N GLY A 553 25.60 16.27 3.64
CA GLY A 553 25.71 16.15 2.18
C GLY A 553 27.13 15.86 1.66
N VAL A 554 28.11 15.67 2.52
CA VAL A 554 29.50 15.34 2.16
C VAL A 554 29.80 13.89 2.49
N ILE A 555 30.45 13.17 1.57
CA ILE A 555 30.94 11.80 1.82
C ILE A 555 32.10 11.84 2.83
N THR A 556 31.90 11.24 4.00
CA THR A 556 32.88 11.19 5.09
C THR A 556 33.54 9.81 5.24
N ASP A 557 32.88 8.75 4.80
CA ASP A 557 33.42 7.39 4.71
C ASP A 557 32.82 6.65 3.51
N ALA A 558 33.54 5.70 2.93
CA ALA A 558 33.06 4.96 1.77
C ALA A 558 33.74 3.58 1.61
N ARG A 559 33.00 2.64 1.03
CA ARG A 559 33.48 1.32 0.59
C ARG A 559 33.59 1.28 -0.94
N ALA A 560 34.41 2.16 -1.52
CA ALA A 560 34.66 2.29 -2.95
C ALA A 560 36.05 2.91 -3.22
N ASP A 561 36.52 2.90 -4.46
CA ASP A 561 37.78 3.58 -4.83
C ASP A 561 37.61 5.11 -4.87
N ASP A 562 38.71 5.86 -4.71
CA ASP A 562 38.72 7.32 -4.65
C ASP A 562 38.06 7.99 -5.88
N GLY A 563 38.18 7.38 -7.07
CA GLY A 563 37.58 7.90 -8.29
C GLY A 563 36.06 7.82 -8.25
N THR A 564 35.54 6.66 -7.82
CA THR A 564 34.10 6.45 -7.60
C THR A 564 33.57 7.39 -6.52
N VAL A 565 34.27 7.55 -5.39
CA VAL A 565 33.87 8.49 -4.32
C VAL A 565 33.76 9.92 -4.84
N ALA A 566 34.77 10.39 -5.58
CA ALA A 566 34.76 11.73 -6.16
C ALA A 566 33.59 11.92 -7.16
N LEU A 567 33.29 10.89 -7.95
CA LEU A 567 32.18 10.93 -8.91
C LEU A 567 30.81 11.00 -8.22
N VAL A 568 30.60 10.21 -7.16
CA VAL A 568 29.35 10.27 -6.39
C VAL A 568 29.19 11.64 -5.72
N GLN A 569 30.25 12.19 -5.13
CA GLN A 569 30.18 13.55 -4.56
C GLN A 569 29.82 14.59 -5.62
N GLN A 570 30.40 14.52 -6.83
CA GLN A 570 30.05 15.45 -7.92
C GLN A 570 28.58 15.32 -8.38
N LEU A 571 28.01 14.11 -8.37
CA LEU A 571 26.59 13.90 -8.64
C LEU A 571 25.71 14.55 -7.56
N LEU A 572 26.07 14.36 -6.29
CA LEU A 572 25.36 14.95 -5.14
C LEU A 572 25.44 16.48 -5.12
N ASP A 573 26.60 17.05 -5.50
CA ASP A 573 26.83 18.50 -5.56
C ASP A 573 26.16 19.17 -6.78
N SER A 574 25.66 18.38 -7.73
CA SER A 574 24.98 18.92 -8.91
C SER A 574 23.68 19.63 -8.56
N GLU A 575 23.19 20.52 -9.43
CA GLU A 575 21.93 21.23 -9.23
C GLU A 575 20.74 20.29 -8.95
N GLN A 576 20.71 19.13 -9.64
CA GLN A 576 19.69 18.10 -9.43
C GLN A 576 20.15 17.01 -8.45
N GLY A 577 21.19 17.24 -7.65
CA GLY A 577 21.61 16.34 -6.58
C GLY A 577 20.57 16.27 -5.46
N LEU A 578 21.00 15.93 -4.24
CA LEU A 578 20.14 16.01 -3.04
C LEU A 578 20.84 16.85 -1.96
N PRO A 579 20.19 17.91 -1.43
CA PRO A 579 20.74 18.74 -0.37
C PRO A 579 20.50 18.03 0.96
N LEU A 580 21.38 17.11 1.33
CA LEU A 580 21.28 16.35 2.59
C LEU A 580 21.92 17.09 3.78
N GLY A 581 21.79 18.41 3.83
CA GLY A 581 22.10 19.23 5.00
C GLY A 581 20.83 19.92 5.50
N GLU A 582 20.87 20.49 6.72
CA GLU A 582 19.84 21.44 7.15
C GLU A 582 19.65 22.46 6.02
N VAL A 583 18.42 22.59 5.53
CA VAL A 583 18.05 23.58 4.51
C VAL A 583 18.59 24.93 5.00
N ARG A 584 19.68 25.40 4.38
CA ARG A 584 20.35 26.63 4.81
C ARG A 584 19.34 27.77 4.69
N ARG A 585 18.91 28.23 5.87
CA ARG A 585 18.14 29.44 6.23
C ARG A 585 17.67 30.34 5.10
#